data_AF-X1S2N1-F1
#
_entry.id   AF-X1S2N1-F1
#
_cell.length_a   1.000
_cell.length_b   1.000
_cell.length_c   1.000
_cell.angle_alpha   90.00
_cell.angle_beta   90.00
_cell.angle_gamma   90.00
#
_symmetry.space_group_name_H-M   'P 1'
#
loop_
_entity.id
_entity.type
_entity.pdbx_description
1 polymer ?
#
loop_
_entity_poly.entity_id
_entity_poly.type
_entity_poly.pdbx_seq_one_letter_code
_entity_poly.pdbx_strand_id
1 'polypeptide(L)'
;NTMVPTDIVRQKTGLNYDQLYYLHTLGLIPNPTRSPTPGRGGSTSAYPATVLHRILHIQALHAQGIPFTRIARQATHTPFECPPGEVCQ
;
A
#
# COMPACT_ATOMS: atom_id res chain seq x y z
N ASN A 1 -1.44 0.75 16.11
CA ASN A 1 -1.07 0.57 14.69
C ASN A 1 0.03 -0.45 14.52
N THR A 2 -0.33 -1.65 14.06
CA THR A 2 0.64 -2.69 13.73
C THR A 2 1.24 -2.39 12.36
N MET A 3 2.56 -2.21 12.32
CA MET A 3 3.33 -2.03 11.09
C MET A 3 3.67 -3.41 10.49
N VAL A 4 3.56 -3.54 9.18
CA VAL A 4 3.84 -4.78 8.44
C VAL A 4 5.01 -4.52 7.47
N PRO A 5 6.14 -5.21 7.62
CA PRO A 5 7.27 -5.11 6.70
C PRO A 5 6.86 -5.31 5.24
N THR A 6 7.46 -4.53 4.33
CA THR A 6 7.17 -4.59 2.89
C THR A 6 7.30 -6.01 2.33
N ASP A 7 8.26 -6.80 2.80
CA ASP A 7 8.42 -8.19 2.35
C ASP A 7 7.22 -9.08 2.70
N ILE A 8 6.61 -8.86 3.88
CA ILE A 8 5.38 -9.56 4.26
C ILE A 8 4.21 -9.09 3.39
N VAL A 9 4.12 -7.80 3.07
CA VAL A 9 3.10 -7.27 2.15
C VAL A 9 3.23 -7.92 0.77
N ARG A 10 4.44 -8.02 0.24
CA ARG A 10 4.72 -8.70 -1.04
C ARG A 10 4.33 -10.17 -1.00
N GLN A 11 4.74 -10.89 0.05
CA GLN A 11 4.42 -12.30 0.22
C GLN A 11 2.91 -12.55 0.28
N LYS A 12 2.16 -11.69 0.97
CA LYS A 12 0.71 -11.85 1.14
C LYS A 12 -0.11 -11.43 -0.08
N THR A 13 0.37 -10.46 -0.86
CA THR A 13 -0.37 -9.89 -2.00
C THR A 13 0.09 -10.43 -3.34
N GLY A 14 1.23 -11.11 -3.38
CA GLY A 14 1.88 -11.56 -4.62
C GLY A 14 2.48 -10.42 -5.46
N LEU A 15 2.46 -9.17 -4.96
CA LEU A 15 3.01 -8.03 -5.67
C LEU A 15 4.54 -7.92 -5.52
N ASN A 16 5.21 -7.47 -6.56
CA ASN A 16 6.62 -7.09 -6.53
C ASN A 16 6.79 -5.61 -6.11
N TYR A 17 8.05 -5.17 -5.94
CA TYR A 17 8.32 -3.78 -5.52
C TYR A 17 7.87 -2.75 -6.57
N ASP A 18 8.04 -3.03 -7.86
CA ASP A 18 7.64 -2.10 -8.92
C ASP A 18 6.13 -1.92 -8.98
N GLN A 19 5.36 -2.98 -8.74
CA GLN A 19 3.91 -2.93 -8.64
C GLN A 19 3.46 -2.14 -7.41
N LEU A 20 4.09 -2.36 -6.25
CA LEU A 20 3.81 -1.56 -5.05
C LEU A 20 4.16 -0.08 -5.28
N TYR A 21 5.30 0.19 -5.91
CA TYR A 21 5.70 1.54 -6.28
C TYR A 21 4.71 2.18 -7.23
N TYR A 22 4.26 1.45 -8.26
CA TYR A 22 3.26 1.94 -9.20
C TYR A 22 1.93 2.27 -8.51
N LEU A 23 1.42 1.40 -7.65
CA LEU A 23 0.21 1.68 -6.85
C LEU A 23 0.40 2.92 -5.98
N HIS A 24 1.58 3.09 -5.36
CA HIS A 24 1.90 4.30 -4.61
C HIS A 24 1.91 5.55 -5.49
N THR A 25 2.52 5.51 -6.68
CA THR A 25 2.55 6.68 -7.61
C THR A 25 1.15 7.11 -8.06
N LEU A 26 0.20 6.19 -8.06
CA LEU A 26 -1.21 6.46 -8.34
C LEU A 26 -2.01 6.95 -7.11
N GLY A 27 -1.36 7.11 -5.95
CA GLY A 27 -2.04 7.45 -4.68
C GLY A 27 -2.90 6.32 -4.12
N LEU A 28 -2.78 5.10 -4.65
CA LEU A 28 -3.61 3.96 -4.27
C LEU A 28 -3.15 3.25 -3.01
N ILE A 29 -1.91 3.46 -2.56
CA ILE A 29 -1.40 3.02 -1.25
C ILE A 29 -0.46 4.10 -0.70
N PRO A 30 -0.30 4.22 0.64
CA PRO A 30 0.65 5.17 1.22
C PRO A 30 2.10 4.81 0.87
N ASN A 31 3.03 5.73 1.11
CA ASN A 31 4.45 5.39 1.13
C ASN A 31 4.77 4.46 2.32
N PRO A 32 5.65 3.46 2.16
CA PRO A 32 6.14 2.70 3.29
C PRO A 32 6.97 3.63 4.20
N THR A 33 6.82 3.49 5.50
CA THR A 33 7.64 4.19 6.48
C THR A 33 8.71 3.27 7.04
N ARG A 34 9.81 3.85 7.55
CA ARG A 34 10.86 3.07 8.20
C ARG A 34 10.39 2.66 9.59
N SER A 35 10.25 1.35 9.80
CA SER A 35 9.97 0.75 11.10
C SER A 35 11.24 0.13 11.67
N PRO A 36 11.55 0.33 12.96
CA PRO A 36 12.64 -0.38 13.62
C PRO A 36 12.45 -1.89 13.50
N THR A 37 13.54 -2.63 13.29
CA THR A 37 13.52 -4.10 13.30
C THR A 37 13.83 -4.60 14.72
N PRO A 38 12.89 -5.26 15.43
CA PRO A 38 13.17 -5.75 16.78
C PRO A 38 14.34 -6.75 16.76
N GLY A 39 15.33 -6.54 17.63
CA GLY A 39 16.46 -7.47 17.77
C GLY A 39 17.55 -7.37 16.69
N ARG A 40 17.49 -6.40 15.77
CA ARG A 40 18.54 -6.14 14.78
C ARG A 40 18.81 -4.64 14.67
N GLY A 41 20.08 -4.23 14.67
CA GLY A 41 20.44 -2.83 14.40
C GLY A 41 20.04 -2.46 12.98
N GLY A 42 18.88 -1.79 12.81
CA GLY A 42 18.37 -1.42 11.49
C GLY A 42 16.90 -1.01 11.50
N SER A 43 16.46 -0.50 10.35
CA SER A 43 15.05 -0.24 10.07
C SER A 43 14.67 -0.90 8.76
N THR A 44 13.44 -1.39 8.67
CA THR A 44 12.85 -1.94 7.44
C THR A 44 11.76 -1.02 6.94
N SER A 45 11.56 -0.96 5.63
CA SER A 45 10.34 -0.39 5.05
C SER A 45 9.14 -1.22 5.48
N ALA A 46 8.10 -0.55 5.97
CA ALA A 46 6.89 -1.16 6.47
C ALA A 46 5.68 -0.28 6.18
N TYR A 47 4.53 -0.91 6.06
CA TYR A 47 3.26 -0.24 5.84
C TYR A 47 2.36 -0.40 7.07
N PRO A 48 1.35 0.46 7.25
CA PRO A 48 0.23 0.16 8.14
C PRO A 48 -0.42 -1.16 7.75
N ALA A 49 -0.84 -1.98 8.72
CA ALA A 49 -1.49 -3.27 8.43
C ALA A 49 -2.74 -3.15 7.53
N THR A 50 -3.40 -1.99 7.53
CA THR A 50 -4.55 -1.65 6.67
C THR A 50 -4.21 -1.72 5.18
N VAL A 51 -2.93 -1.59 4.80
CA VAL A 51 -2.50 -1.66 3.39
C VAL A 51 -2.84 -3.01 2.74
N LEU A 52 -2.81 -4.10 3.51
CA LEU A 52 -3.08 -5.43 2.97
C LEU A 52 -4.50 -5.54 2.44
N HIS A 53 -5.48 -5.12 3.25
CA HIS A 53 -6.89 -5.10 2.85
C HIS A 53 -7.11 -4.18 1.64
N ARG A 54 -6.43 -3.03 1.63
CA ARG A 54 -6.50 -2.07 0.54
C ARG A 54 -5.98 -2.65 -0.78
N ILE A 55 -4.81 -3.30 -0.76
CA ILE A 55 -4.23 -3.96 -1.95
C ILE A 55 -5.15 -5.07 -2.45
N LEU A 56 -5.67 -5.91 -1.56
CA LEU A 56 -6.58 -7.00 -1.96
C LEU A 56 -7.86 -6.47 -2.61
N HIS A 57 -8.42 -5.37 -2.10
CA HIS A 57 -9.58 -4.71 -2.70
C HIS A 57 -9.25 -4.15 -4.09
N ILE A 58 -8.11 -3.47 -4.23
CA ILE A 58 -7.63 -2.94 -5.52
C ILE A 58 -7.44 -4.07 -6.54
N GLN A 59 -6.84 -5.20 -6.13
CA GLN A 59 -6.68 -6.38 -6.98
C GLN A 59 -8.02 -6.98 -7.40
N ALA A 60 -9.01 -7.02 -6.50
CA ALA A 60 -10.36 -7.51 -6.83
C ALA A 60 -11.06 -6.62 -7.88
N LEU A 61 -10.97 -5.30 -7.76
CA LEU A 61 -11.49 -4.37 -8.77
C LEU A 61 -10.75 -4.52 -10.10
N HIS A 62 -9.43 -4.68 -10.07
CA HIS A 62 -8.63 -4.90 -11.27
C HIS A 62 -8.96 -6.22 -11.97
N ALA A 63 -9.24 -7.28 -11.21
CA ALA A 63 -9.69 -8.56 -11.76
C ALA A 63 -11.05 -8.47 -12.48
N GLN A 64 -11.87 -7.45 -12.16
CA GLN A 64 -13.11 -7.14 -12.89
C GLN A 64 -12.86 -6.31 -14.18
N GLY A 65 -11.60 -6.09 -14.55
CA GLY A 65 -11.22 -5.30 -15.73
C GLY A 65 -11.15 -3.80 -15.49
N ILE A 66 -11.19 -3.34 -14.24
CA ILE A 66 -11.09 -1.91 -13.92
C ILE A 66 -9.59 -1.53 -13.85
N PRO A 67 -9.08 -0.64 -14.72
CA PRO A 67 -7.67 -0.28 -14.70
C PRO A 67 -7.32 0.51 -13.42
N PHE A 68 -6.11 0.33 -12.90
CA PHE A 68 -5.65 0.99 -11.67
C PHE A 68 -5.79 2.52 -11.70
N THR A 69 -5.58 3.15 -12.85
CA THR A 69 -5.76 4.60 -13.03
C THR A 69 -7.21 5.04 -12.82
N ARG A 70 -8.19 4.20 -13.21
CA ARG A 70 -9.61 4.46 -12.99
C ARG A 70 -9.99 4.23 -11.53
N ILE A 71 -9.43 3.19 -10.90
CA ILE A 71 -9.57 2.95 -9.45
C ILE A 71 -9.04 4.17 -8.68
N ALA A 72 -7.88 4.71 -9.05
CA ALA A 72 -7.28 5.88 -8.41
C ALA A 72 -8.17 7.11 -8.51
N ARG A 73 -8.74 7.38 -9.71
CA ARG A 73 -9.69 8.50 -9.92
C ARG A 73 -11.01 8.33 -9.16
N GLN A 74 -11.42 7.10 -8.87
CA GLN A 74 -12.62 6.83 -8.05
C GLN A 74 -12.30 6.86 -6.56
N ALA A 75 -11.06 6.60 -6.17
CA ALA A 75 -10.60 6.69 -4.80
C ALA A 75 -10.40 8.15 -4.34
N THR A 76 -10.22 9.10 -5.27
CA THR A 76 -10.26 10.53 -4.97
C THR A 76 -11.59 10.91 -4.29
N HIS A 77 -11.54 11.62 -3.16
CA HIS A 77 -12.64 11.94 -2.24
C HIS A 77 -13.27 10.77 -1.45
N THR A 78 -12.60 9.63 -1.35
CA THR A 78 -13.05 8.50 -0.50
C THR A 78 -12.15 8.35 0.72
N PRO A 79 -12.53 7.60 1.78
CA PRO A 79 -11.61 7.26 2.87
C PRO A 79 -10.37 6.47 2.43
N PHE A 80 -10.27 6.12 1.14
CA PHE A 80 -9.07 5.56 0.51
C PHE A 80 -8.14 6.63 -0.05
N GLU A 81 -8.42 7.93 0.03
CA GLU A 81 -7.41 8.93 -0.31
C GLU A 81 -6.25 8.86 0.67
N CYS A 82 -5.03 8.79 0.14
CA CYS A 82 -3.88 9.33 0.86
C CYS A 82 -3.57 10.67 0.22
N PRO A 83 -4.00 11.79 0.83
CA PRO A 83 -3.67 13.10 0.31
C PRO A 83 -2.15 13.21 0.19
N PRO A 84 -1.63 13.84 -0.87
CA PRO A 84 -0.21 14.03 -1.04
C PRO A 84 0.36 14.80 0.16
N GLY A 85 1.18 14.12 0.97
CA GLY A 85 1.82 14.69 2.16
C GLY A 85 1.29 14.19 3.51
N GLU A 86 0.19 13.42 3.55
CA GLU A 86 -0.32 12.86 4.81
C GLU A 86 -0.02 11.37 4.98
N VAL A 87 0.40 11.01 6.19
CA VAL A 87 0.54 9.61 6.61
C VAL A 87 -0.85 9.09 6.94
N CYS A 88 -1.46 8.33 6.03
CA CYS A 88 -2.72 7.63 6.30
C CYS A 88 -2.56 6.75 7.56
N GLN A 89 -3.33 7.07 8.61
CA GLN A 89 -3.35 6.34 9.89
C GLN A 89 -4.13 5.03 9.82
#